data_AF-A0A9D2FBF9-F1
#
_entry.id   AF-A0A9D2FBF9-F1
#
_cell.length_a   1.000
_cell.length_b   1.000
_cell.length_c   1.000
_cell.angle_alpha   90.00
_cell.angle_beta   90.00
_cell.angle_gamma   90.00
#
_symmetry.space_group_name_H-M   'P 1'
#
loop_
_entity.id
_entity.type
_entity.pdbx_description
1 polymer ?
#
loop_
_entity_poly.entity_id
_entity_poly.type
_entity_poly.pdbx_seq_one_letter_code
_entity_poly.pdbx_strand_id
1 'polypeptide(L)' 'MRLIYADYNPQTNSIDVTTFENYILRIDCNEAEDGLKTTPCSQNPLNALAIDEPLEYARLALDGEMQAWMDAIDSLEVW' A
#
# COMPACT_ATOMS: atom_id res chain seq x y z
N MET A 1 -1.58 12.69 8.18
CA MET A 1 -1.48 11.88 9.43
C MET A 1 -0.01 11.54 9.67
N ARG A 2 0.49 11.37 10.91
CA ARG A 2 1.89 10.96 11.13
C ARG A 2 1.95 9.48 11.51
N LEU A 3 2.51 8.66 10.63
CA LEU A 3 2.73 7.22 10.84
C LEU A 3 4.06 6.99 11.56
N ILE A 4 4.11 6.05 12.51
CA ILE A 4 5.37 5.66 13.17
C ILE A 4 5.88 4.34 12.58
N TYR A 5 5.01 3.34 12.60
CA TYR A 5 5.36 1.97 12.27
C TYR A 5 4.19 1.35 11.52
N ALA A 6 4.50 0.49 10.57
CA ALA A 6 3.51 -0.30 9.87
C ALA A 6 4.09 -1.70 9.68
N ASP A 7 3.22 -2.71 9.73
CA ASP A 7 3.59 -4.11 9.53
C ASP A 7 2.56 -4.78 8.63
N TYR A 8 3.02 -5.63 7.73
CA TYR A 8 2.13 -6.42 6.90
C TYR A 8 1.75 -7.72 7.58
N ASN A 9 0.45 -7.95 7.70
CA ASN A 9 -0.12 -9.14 8.28
C ASN A 9 -0.62 -10.10 7.18
N PRO A 10 0.17 -11.14 6.84
CA PRO A 10 -0.19 -12.08 5.78
C PRO A 10 -1.39 -12.97 6.13
N GLN A 11 -1.81 -13.06 7.40
CA GLN A 11 -2.98 -13.86 7.78
C GLN A 11 -4.29 -13.19 7.40
N THR A 12 -4.29 -11.86 7.34
CA THR A 12 -5.49 -11.05 7.08
C THR A 12 -5.36 -10.22 5.81
N ASN A 13 -4.22 -10.29 5.12
CA ASN A 13 -3.88 -9.44 3.98
C ASN A 13 -4.10 -7.94 4.31
N SER A 14 -3.52 -7.49 5.43
CA SER A 14 -3.74 -6.13 5.92
C SER A 14 -2.45 -5.48 6.44
N ILE A 15 -2.42 -4.15 6.46
CA ILE A 15 -1.34 -3.37 7.05
C ILE A 15 -1.80 -2.84 8.41
N ASP A 16 -1.09 -3.22 9.48
CA ASP A 16 -1.30 -2.72 10.83
C ASP A 16 -0.40 -1.50 11.06
N VAL A 17 -0.99 -0.31 11.14
CA VAL A 17 -0.29 0.97 11.26
C VAL A 17 -0.43 1.51 12.67
N THR A 18 0.71 1.75 13.32
CA THR A 18 0.78 2.46 14.60
C THR A 18 1.07 3.94 14.35
N THR A 19 0.15 4.79 14.82
CA THR A 19 0.25 6.25 14.69
C THR A 19 0.98 6.89 15.87
N PHE A 20 1.38 8.15 15.72
CA PHE A 20 1.98 8.94 16.81
C PHE A 20 1.10 9.14 18.03
N GLU A 21 -0.21 8.97 17.88
CA GLU A 21 -1.18 9.11 18.97
C GLU A 21 -1.50 7.77 19.64
N ASN A 22 -0.69 6.73 19.38
CA ASN A 22 -0.88 5.37 19.87
C ASN A 22 -2.17 4.67 19.38
N TYR A 23 -2.85 5.21 18.36
CA TYR A 23 -3.90 4.48 17.65
C TYR A 23 -3.30 3.44 16.70
N ILE A 24 -3.92 2.27 16.67
CA ILE A 24 -3.67 1.23 15.67
C ILE A 24 -4.76 1.33 14.62
N LEU A 25 -4.35 1.55 13.38
CA LEU A 25 -5.21 1.51 12.20
C LEU A 25 -4.90 0.24 11.44
N ARG A 26 -5.92 -0.42 10.93
CA ARG A 26 -5.78 -1.55 10.04
C ARG A 26 -6.28 -1.17 8.67
N ILE A 27 -5.43 -1.30 7.67
CA ILE A 27 -5.77 -1.10 6.27
C ILE A 27 -5.93 -2.48 5.66
N ASP A 28 -7.15 -2.85 5.26
CA ASP A 28 -7.38 -4.08 4.50
C ASP A 28 -6.86 -3.86 3.08
N CYS A 29 -5.87 -4.64 2.64
CA CYS A 29 -5.28 -4.47 1.32
C CYS A 29 -6.29 -4.79 0.21
N ASN A 30 -7.22 -5.72 0.44
CA ASN A 30 -8.23 -6.05 -0.57
C ASN A 30 -9.21 -4.90 -0.76
N GLU A 31 -9.58 -4.20 0.32
CA GLU A 31 -10.45 -3.03 0.24
C GLU A 31 -9.71 -1.81 -0.33
N ALA A 32 -8.44 -1.62 0.05
CA ALA A 32 -7.60 -0.55 -0.48
C ALA A 32 -7.32 -0.72 -1.99
N GLU A 33 -7.22 -1.96 -2.45
CA GLU A 33 -6.98 -2.29 -3.85
C GLU A 33 -8.26 -2.48 -4.67
N ASP A 34 -9.44 -2.46 -4.04
CA ASP A 34 -10.69 -2.62 -4.76
C ASP A 34 -10.93 -1.45 -5.72
N GLY A 35 -11.22 -1.78 -6.97
CA GLY A 35 -11.43 -0.79 -8.03
C GLY A 35 -10.16 -0.14 -8.60
N LEU A 36 -8.98 -0.54 -8.13
CA LEU A 36 -7.72 -0.15 -8.76
C LEU A 36 -7.59 -0.76 -10.15
N LYS A 37 -7.11 0.05 -11.10
CA LYS A 37 -6.72 -0.44 -12.43
C LYS A 37 -5.31 -0.95 -12.33
N THR A 38 -5.17 -2.25 -12.10
CA THR A 38 -3.88 -2.92 -12.05
C THR A 38 -3.53 -3.51 -13.40
N THR A 39 -2.23 -3.47 -13.75
CA THR A 39 -1.69 -4.30 -14.82
C THR A 39 -0.85 -5.41 -14.17
N PRO A 40 -0.56 -6.52 -14.88
CA PRO A 40 0.36 -7.53 -14.37
C PRO A 40 1.74 -6.97 -14.00
N CYS A 41 2.14 -5.86 -14.63
CA CYS A 41 3.39 -5.15 -14.39
C CYS A 41 3.39 -4.42 -13.04
N SER A 42 2.32 -3.70 -12.70
CA SER A 42 2.21 -2.94 -11.45
C SER A 42 1.79 -3.76 -10.22
N GLN A 43 1.16 -4.92 -10.39
CA GLN A 43 0.71 -5.73 -9.25
C GLN A 43 1.87 -6.33 -8.43
N ASN A 44 2.95 -6.76 -9.08
CA ASN A 44 4.07 -7.39 -8.38
C ASN A 44 4.87 -6.37 -7.53
N PRO A 45 5.16 -5.15 -8.01
CA PRO A 45 5.68 -4.06 -7.20
C PRO A 45 4.75 -3.64 -6.06
N LEU A 46 3.43 -3.64 -6.27
CA LEU A 46 2.47 -3.29 -5.21
C LEU A 46 2.51 -4.29 -4.03
N ASN A 47 2.57 -5.59 -4.34
CA ASN A 47 2.72 -6.63 -3.33
C ASN A 47 4.06 -6.52 -2.59
N ALA A 48 5.14 -6.21 -3.31
CA ALA A 48 6.45 -5.98 -2.70
C ALA A 48 6.42 -4.76 -1.77
N LEU A 49 5.76 -3.67 -2.17
CA LEU A 49 5.59 -2.47 -1.35
C LEU A 49 4.87 -2.79 -0.02
N ALA A 50 3.81 -3.60 -0.05
CA ALA A 50 3.11 -4.01 1.16
C ALA A 50 4.04 -4.76 2.13
N ILE A 51 4.91 -5.64 1.62
CA ILE A 51 5.77 -6.51 2.44
C ILE A 51 7.04 -5.79 2.92
N ASP A 52 7.75 -5.13 2.00
CA ASP A 52 9.07 -4.57 2.25
C ASP A 52 8.97 -3.15 2.85
N GLU A 53 7.97 -2.36 2.43
CA GLU A 53 7.78 -0.97 2.85
C GLU A 53 6.31 -0.67 3.26
N PRO A 54 5.76 -1.38 4.25
CA PRO A 54 4.35 -1.26 4.67
C PRO A 54 3.94 0.16 5.06
N LEU A 55 4.90 0.99 5.51
CA LEU A 55 4.63 2.38 5.88
C LEU A 55 4.33 3.25 4.65
N GLU A 56 5.02 2.98 3.54
CA GLU A 56 4.79 3.68 2.28
C GLU A 56 3.49 3.20 1.63
N TYR A 57 3.22 1.90 1.66
CA TYR A 57 1.91 1.37 1.25
C TYR A 57 0.77 2.05 2.02
N ALA A 58 0.87 2.09 3.36
CA ALA A 58 -0.13 2.74 4.20
C ALA A 58 -0.29 4.23 3.87
N ARG A 59 0.80 4.94 3.59
CA ARG A 59 0.75 6.33 3.16
C ARG A 59 -0.04 6.48 1.86
N LEU A 60 0.29 5.70 0.83
CA LEU A 60 -0.39 5.74 -0.46
C LEU A 60 -1.87 5.41 -0.35
N ALA A 61 -2.23 4.40 0.46
CA ALA A 61 -3.61 4.02 0.69
C ALA A 61 -4.42 5.14 1.38
N LEU A 62 -3.84 5.78 2.40
CA LEU A 62 -4.51 6.85 3.15
C LEU A 62 -4.58 8.18 2.39
N ASP A 63 -3.56 8.49 1.59
CA ASP A 63 -3.51 9.71 0.78
C ASP A 63 -4.32 9.56 -0.54
N GLY A 64 -4.76 8.33 -0.87
CA GLY A 64 -5.48 8.03 -2.12
C GLY A 64 -4.59 8.09 -3.37
N GLU A 65 -3.27 7.95 -3.19
CA GLU A 65 -2.27 8.07 -4.26
C GLU A 65 -1.91 6.73 -4.93
N MET A 66 -2.49 5.62 -4.47
CA MET A 66 -2.12 4.27 -4.91
C MET A 66 -2.24 4.07 -6.44
N GLN A 67 -3.31 4.58 -7.06
CA GLN A 67 -3.46 4.52 -8.52
C GLN A 67 -2.37 5.30 -9.26
N ALA A 68 -2.05 6.52 -8.82
CA ALA A 68 -1.03 7.34 -9.45
C ALA A 68 0.37 6.71 -9.33
N TRP A 69 0.65 6.04 -8.20
CA TRP A 69 1.89 5.30 -8.00
C TRP A 69 2.01 4.12 -8.97
N MET A 70 0.95 3.31 -9.11
CA MET A 70 0.94 2.20 -10.07
C MET A 70 1.06 2.66 -11.53
N ASP A 71 0.35 3.72 -11.92
CA ASP A 71 0.45 4.29 -13.27
C ASP A 71 1.88 4.76 -13.59
N ALA A 72 2.61 5.25 -12.57
CA ALA A 72 4.01 5.62 -12.70
C ALA A 72 4.92 4.39 -12.86
N ILE A 73 4.70 3.32 -12.09
CA ILE A 73 5.41 2.04 -12.24
C ILE A 73 5.20 1.45 -13.64
N ASP A 74 3.95 1.43 -14.12
CA ASP A 74 3.62 0.93 -15.45
C ASP A 74 4.26 1.77 -16.56
N SER A 75 4.42 3.07 -16.34
CA SER A 75 5.13 3.95 -17.27
C SER A 75 6.65 3.76 -17.28
N LEU A 76 7.24 3.24 -16.20
CA LEU A 76 8.67 2.99 -16.08
C LEU A 76 9.10 1.68 -16.76
N GLU A 77 8.22 0.68 -16.88
CA GLU A 77 8.51 -0.59 -17.57
C GLU A 77 8.44 -0.50 -19.11
N VAL A 78 8.06 0.64 -19.69
CA VAL A 78 7.94 0.81 -21.16
C VAL A 78 9.30 0.92 -21.88
N TRP A 79 10.43 0.66 -21.22
CA TRP A 79 11.79 0.85 -21.76
C TRP A 79 12.67 -0.39 -21.63
#